data_AF-A0AB37IFZ5-F1
#
_entry.id   AF-A0AB37IFZ5-F1
#
_cell.length_a   1.000
_cell.length_b   1.000
_cell.length_c   1.000
_cell.angle_alpha   90.00
_cell.angle_beta   90.00
_cell.angle_gamma   90.00
#
_symmetry.space_group_name_H-M   'P 1'
#
loop_
_entity.id
_entity.type
_entity.pdbx_description
1 polymer ?
#
loop_
_entity_poly.entity_id
_entity_poly.type
_entity_poly.pdbx_seq_one_letter_code
_entity_poly.pdbx_strand_id
1 'polypeptide(L)' 'MEEIINAFQTNPIFSTGCIIFIIGVLIFCFGRKLFFVRWLLGDTSMFGQLFWGLILSGIGLAIIVYYRM' A
#
# COMPACT_ATOMS: atom_id res chain seq x y z
N MET A 1 21.55 2.40 -3.97
CA MET A 1 20.67 1.41 -4.63
C MET A 1 20.91 0.01 -4.05
N GLU A 2 22.16 -0.43 -3.93
CA GLU A 2 22.50 -1.76 -3.37
C GLU A 2 22.07 -1.95 -1.90
N GLU A 3 22.17 -0.92 -1.05
CA GLU A 3 21.66 -0.98 0.33
C GLU A 3 20.15 -1.22 0.41
N ILE A 4 19.38 -0.64 -0.51
CA ILE A 4 17.93 -0.79 -0.56
C ILE A 4 17.57 -2.23 -0.97
N ILE A 5 18.33 -2.81 -1.90
CA ILE A 5 18.15 -4.18 -2.37
C ILE A 5 18.51 -5.18 -1.26
N ASN A 6 19.63 -4.96 -0.56
CA ASN A 6 20.03 -5.79 0.57
C ASN A 6 19.01 -5.71 1.71
N ALA A 7 18.50 -4.52 2.05
CA ALA A 7 17.44 -4.35 3.05
C ALA A 7 16.14 -5.06 2.63
N PHE A 8 15.83 -5.11 1.34
CA PHE A 8 14.68 -5.84 0.80
C PHE A 8 14.82 -7.36 0.93
N GLN A 9 16.03 -7.91 0.74
CA GLN A 9 16.27 -9.35 0.79
C GLN A 9 16.50 -9.88 2.21
N THR A 10 17.10 -9.08 3.10
CA THR A 10 17.38 -9.51 4.48
C THR A 10 16.19 -9.33 5.42
N ASN A 11 15.30 -8.36 5.16
CA ASN A 11 14.18 -8.05 6.05
C ASN A 11 12.83 -8.25 5.36
N PRO A 12 12.17 -9.41 5.54
CA PRO A 12 10.87 -9.70 4.93
C PRO A 12 9.79 -8.70 5.35
N ILE A 13 9.94 -8.07 6.52
CA ILE A 13 9.02 -7.06 7.03
C ILE A 13 9.11 -5.75 6.23
N PHE A 14 10.31 -5.33 5.82
CA PHE A 14 10.48 -4.16 4.95
C PHE A 14 9.83 -4.38 3.58
N SER A 15 10.06 -5.55 3.00
CA SER A 15 9.43 -5.97 1.75
C SER A 15 7.89 -5.98 1.86
N THR A 16 7.37 -6.51 2.96
CA THR A 16 5.92 -6.55 3.24
C THR A 16 5.34 -5.13 3.39
N GLY A 17 6.05 -4.22 4.07
CA GLY A 17 5.66 -2.81 4.20
C GLY A 17 5.58 -2.10 2.84
N CYS A 18 6.53 -2.35 1.94
CA CYS A 18 6.49 -1.83 0.57
C CYS A 18 5.31 -2.38 -0.24
N ILE A 19 4.99 -3.67 -0.11
CA ILE A 19 3.84 -4.27 -0.79
C ILE A 19 2.53 -3.65 -0.29
N ILE A 20 2.37 -3.52 1.03
CA ILE A 20 1.19 -2.90 1.65
C ILE A 20 1.05 -1.44 1.20
N PHE A 21 2.16 -0.71 1.14
CA PHE A 21 2.19 0.67 0.65
C PHE A 21 1.71 0.77 -0.80
N ILE A 22 2.25 -0.07 -1.69
CA ILE A 22 1.87 -0.11 -3.11
C ILE A 22 0.38 -0.44 -3.27
N ILE A 23 -0.12 -1.42 -2.51
CA ILE A 23 -1.54 -1.79 -2.53
C ILE A 23 -2.42 -0.63 -2.03
N GLY A 24 -2.03 0.05 -0.95
CA GLY A 24 -2.73 1.21 -0.43
C GLY A 24 -2.81 2.36 -1.44
N VAL A 25 -1.69 2.66 -2.11
CA VAL A 25 -1.62 3.68 -3.18
C VAL A 25 -2.46 3.29 -4.39
N LEU A 26 -2.47 2.01 -4.78
CA LEU A 26 -3.30 1.51 -5.86
C LEU A 26 -4.80 1.66 -5.54
N ILE A 27 -5.21 1.33 -4.32
CA ILE A 27 -6.60 1.52 -3.86
C ILE A 27 -6.95 3.01 -3.82
N PHE A 28 -6.03 3.86 -3.37
CA PHE A 28 -6.23 5.31 -3.30
C PHE A 28 -6.34 5.98 -4.68
N CYS A 29 -5.42 5.69 -5.61
CA CYS A 29 -5.38 6.29 -6.95
C CYS A 29 -6.38 5.67 -7.93
N PHE A 30 -6.60 4.35 -7.85
CA PHE A 30 -7.33 3.59 -8.87
C PHE A 30 -8.59 2.89 -8.35
N GLY A 31 -8.99 3.08 -7.10
CA GLY A 31 -10.15 2.42 -6.49
C GLY A 31 -11.43 2.48 -7.32
N ARG A 32 -11.63 3.58 -8.07
CA ARG A 32 -12.77 3.77 -8.97
C ARG A 32 -12.50 3.48 -10.45
N LYS A 33 -11.23 3.52 -10.88
CA LYS A 33 -10.83 3.45 -12.30
C LYS A 33 -10.55 2.00 -12.74
N LEU A 34 -10.17 1.12 -11.81
CA LEU A 34 -9.94 -0.29 -12.09
C LEU A 34 -11.24 -1.09 -11.92
N PHE A 35 -11.75 -1.59 -13.04
CA PHE A 35 -12.95 -2.43 -13.13
C PHE A 35 -12.90 -3.65 -12.20
N PHE A 36 -11.70 -4.23 -11.98
CA PHE A 36 -11.48 -5.37 -11.08
C PHE A 36 -11.75 -5.05 -9.60
N VAL A 37 -11.37 -3.86 -9.13
CA VAL A 37 -11.57 -3.43 -7.73
C VAL A 37 -13.05 -3.23 -7.44
N ARG A 38 -13.78 -2.71 -8.43
CA ARG A 38 -15.23 -2.52 -8.38
C ARG A 38 -16.00 -3.84 -8.37
N TRP A 39 -15.47 -4.88 -9.02
CA TRP A 39 -16.05 -6.22 -9.01
C TRP A 39 -15.80 -6.96 -7.68
N LEU A 40 -14.65 -6.73 -7.03
CA LEU A 40 -14.26 -7.42 -5.79
C LEU A 40 -14.82 -6.76 -4.51
N LEU A 41 -14.90 -5.42 -4.46
CA LEU A 41 -15.28 -4.68 -3.24
C LEU A 41 -16.74 -4.20 -3.23
N GLY A 42 -17.50 -4.40 -4.32
CA GLY A 42 -18.85 -3.83 -4.48
C GLY A 42 -18.80 -2.30 -4.62
N ASP A 43 -19.95 -1.64 -4.88
CA ASP A 43 -20.06 -0.17 -4.94
C ASP A 43 -19.84 0.48 -3.56
N THR A 44 -18.63 0.34 -3.00
CA THR A 44 -18.16 1.11 -1.86
C THR A 44 -18.08 2.58 -2.26
N SER A 45 -18.56 3.47 -1.38
CA SER A 45 -18.54 4.91 -1.65
C SER A 45 -17.11 5.37 -1.95
N MET A 46 -16.95 6.33 -2.87
CA MET A 46 -15.63 6.90 -3.21
C MET A 46 -14.87 7.36 -1.97
N PHE A 47 -15.61 7.83 -0.96
CA PHE A 47 -15.06 8.30 0.29
C PHE A 47 -14.49 7.16 1.14
N GLY A 48 -15.14 6.00 1.15
CA GLY A 48 -14.63 4.81 1.83
C GLY A 48 -13.33 4.32 1.19
N GLN A 49 -13.26 4.25 -0.14
CA GLN A 49 -12.04 3.81 -0.83
C GLN A 49 -10.86 4.77 -0.62
N LEU A 50 -11.10 6.09 -0.67
CA LEU A 50 -10.07 7.08 -0.35
C LEU A 50 -9.61 6.97 1.10
N PHE A 51 -10.55 6.80 2.04
CA PHE A 51 -10.24 6.65 3.46
C PHE A 51 -9.42 5.39 3.75
N TRP A 52 -9.84 4.23 3.23
CA TRP A 52 -9.14 2.96 3.40
C TRP A 52 -7.80 2.92 2.66
N GLY A 53 -7.71 3.46 1.45
CA GLY A 53 -6.46 3.57 0.70
C GLY A 53 -5.44 4.49 1.38
N LEU A 54 -5.90 5.58 2.00
CA LEU A 54 -5.06 6.48 2.77
C LEU A 54 -4.57 5.83 4.08
N ILE A 55 -5.42 5.08 4.77
CA ILE A 55 -5.01 4.32 5.96
C ILE A 55 -3.99 3.23 5.60
N LEU A 56 -4.23 2.44 4.55
CA LEU A 56 -3.32 1.38 4.11
C LEU A 56 -1.98 1.94 3.64
N SER A 57 -1.97 3.03 2.86
CA SER A 57 -0.72 3.68 2.46
C SER A 57 -0.01 4.32 3.66
N GLY A 58 -0.72 4.90 4.62
CA GLY A 58 -0.16 5.40 5.87
C GLY A 58 0.52 4.30 6.70
N ILE A 59 -0.12 3.14 6.86
CA ILE A 59 0.44 1.99 7.59
C ILE A 59 1.67 1.45 6.87
N GLY A 60 1.61 1.27 5.55
CA GLY A 60 2.76 0.81 4.76
C GLY A 60 3.95 1.77 4.87
N LEU A 61 3.70 3.08 4.82
CA LEU A 61 4.73 4.10 4.97
C LEU A 61 5.30 4.13 6.39
N ALA A 62 4.46 3.99 7.42
CA ALA A 62 4.90 3.93 8.82
C ALA A 62 5.84 2.75 9.06
N ILE A 63 5.55 1.57 8.51
CA ILE A 63 6.40 0.38 8.60
C ILE A 63 7.75 0.61 7.90
N ILE A 64 7.74 1.22 6.71
CA ILE A 64 8.96 1.57 5.96
C ILE A 64 9.82 2.57 6.73
N VAL A 65 9.21 3.61 7.30
CA VAL A 65 9.92 4.64 8.07
C VAL A 65 10.46 4.09 9.38
N TYR A 66 9.69 3.26 10.08
CA TYR A 66 10.12 2.61 11.32
C TYR A 66 11.32 1.67 11.11
N TYR A 67 11.38 0.98 9.97
CA TYR A 67 12.53 0.14 9.62
C TYR A 67 13.75 0.91 9.09
N ARG A 68 13.55 2.16 8.68
CA ARG A 68 14.62 3.02 8.16
C ARG A 68 15.31 3.84 9.26
N MET A 69 14.60 4.15 10.35
CA MET A 69 15.20 4.70 11.59
C MET A 69 15.99 3.63 12.34
#